data_AF-A0A536VBY4-F1
#
_entry.id   AF-A0A536VBY4-F1
#
_cell.length_a   1.000
_cell.length_b   1.000
_cell.length_c   1.000
_cell.angle_alpha   90.00
_cell.angle_beta   90.00
_cell.angle_gamma   90.00
#
_symmetry.space_group_name_H-M   'P 1'
#
loop_
_entity.id
_entity.type
_entity.pdbx_description
1 polymer ?
#
loop_
_entity_poly.entity_id
_entity_poly.type
_entity_poly.pdbx_seq_one_letter_code
_entity_poly.pdbx_strand_id
1 'polypeptide(L)'
;IGYDGFMSELTRRTAAAAAADFLLSVHHDSVQPHFLESWEFDRVERAFSDRYSGFSLFVSRKNRSLARSLACASAIGEALRGAGFSPSLYHADPIPGENKPFADRRNGVHYYDNLIVLKTARTPAVLLEAGVIVNREEELKVQSEEVRKRIAAAVADGLQRCLPGKRTSAGAARAFF
;
A
#
# COMPACT_ATOMS: atom_id res chain seq x y z
N ILE A 1 -0.68 -8.97 11.58
CA ILE A 1 -1.86 -8.57 12.37
C ILE A 1 -3.08 -8.76 11.48
N GLY A 2 -4.09 -9.53 11.90
CA GLY A 2 -5.31 -9.75 11.11
C GLY A 2 -5.11 -10.49 9.79
N TYR A 3 -4.08 -11.36 9.70
CA TYR A 3 -3.78 -12.15 8.50
C TYR A 3 -4.87 -13.22 8.21
N ASP A 4 -5.62 -13.58 9.25
CA ASP A 4 -6.72 -14.53 9.26
C ASP A 4 -8.06 -13.89 8.87
N GLY A 5 -8.11 -12.57 8.68
CA GLY A 5 -9.32 -11.84 8.30
C GLY A 5 -10.33 -11.60 9.43
N PHE A 6 -10.14 -12.19 10.61
CA PHE A 6 -11.13 -12.12 11.70
C PHE A 6 -11.11 -10.82 12.51
N MET A 7 -10.07 -10.00 12.36
CA MET A 7 -9.98 -8.71 13.03
C MET A 7 -10.82 -7.64 12.31
N SER A 8 -12.12 -7.60 12.60
CA SER A 8 -13.10 -6.71 11.97
C SER A 8 -12.98 -5.24 12.39
N GLU A 9 -12.55 -4.96 13.62
CA GLU A 9 -12.36 -3.60 14.11
C GLU A 9 -11.00 -3.02 13.66
N LEU A 10 -11.05 -2.00 12.79
CA LEU A 10 -9.84 -1.34 12.26
C LEU A 10 -8.97 -0.70 13.36
N THR A 11 -9.57 -0.24 14.46
CA THR A 11 -8.84 0.33 15.60
C THR A 11 -8.10 -0.71 16.41
N ARG A 12 -8.57 -1.97 16.46
CA ARG A 12 -7.81 -3.06 17.09
C ARG A 12 -6.54 -3.39 16.29
N ARG A 13 -6.60 -3.28 14.96
CA ARG A 13 -5.42 -3.48 14.10
C ARG A 13 -4.32 -2.47 14.44
N THR A 14 -4.68 -1.19 14.62
CA THR A 14 -3.71 -0.14 14.96
C THR A 14 -3.23 -0.22 16.40
N ALA A 15 -4.08 -0.64 17.34
CA ALA A 15 -3.67 -0.91 18.73
C ALA A 15 -2.68 -2.07 18.81
N ALA A 16 -2.91 -3.17 18.09
CA ALA A 16 -2.00 -4.32 18.03
C ALA A 16 -0.64 -3.96 17.41
N ALA A 17 -0.59 -2.95 16.55
CA ALA A 17 0.65 -2.46 15.93
C ALA A 17 1.38 -1.39 16.76
N ALA A 18 0.89 -1.03 17.96
CA ALA A 18 1.40 0.13 18.70
C ALA A 18 2.88 0.04 19.10
N ALA A 19 3.42 -1.18 19.25
CA ALA A 19 4.82 -1.43 19.56
C ALA A 19 5.70 -1.73 18.31
N ALA A 20 5.11 -1.73 17.11
CA ALA A 20 5.85 -1.96 15.88
C ALA A 20 6.60 -0.70 15.44
N ASP A 21 7.73 -0.88 14.76
CA ASP A 21 8.49 0.23 14.16
C ASP A 21 7.74 0.87 12.96
N PHE A 22 6.79 0.14 12.37
CA PHE A 22 5.99 0.56 11.22
C PHE A 22 4.70 -0.26 11.09
N LEU A 23 3.64 0.34 10.53
CA LEU A 23 2.41 -0.35 10.12
C LEU A 23 2.19 -0.22 8.61
N LEU A 24 2.21 -1.35 7.90
CA LEU A 24 1.78 -1.43 6.50
C LEU A 24 0.40 -2.09 6.42
N SER A 25 -0.58 -1.39 5.84
CA SER A 25 -1.86 -1.98 5.44
C SER A 25 -1.81 -2.34 3.97
N VAL A 26 -1.93 -3.61 3.62
CA VAL A 26 -1.91 -4.07 2.22
C VAL A 26 -3.33 -4.30 1.73
N HIS A 27 -3.66 -3.70 0.60
CA HIS A 27 -4.96 -3.69 -0.05
C HIS A 27 -4.78 -3.94 -1.54
N HIS A 28 -5.88 -4.21 -2.21
CA HIS A 28 -6.06 -3.97 -3.63
C HIS A 28 -7.11 -2.87 -3.80
N ASP A 29 -7.18 -2.31 -5.00
CA ASP A 29 -8.15 -1.28 -5.33
C ASP A 29 -9.25 -1.82 -6.27
N SER A 30 -10.33 -1.08 -6.36
CA SER A 30 -11.36 -1.18 -7.38
C SER A 30 -11.42 0.15 -8.14
N VAL A 31 -12.53 0.45 -8.80
CA VAL A 31 -12.82 1.79 -9.30
C VAL A 31 -14.17 2.26 -8.77
N GLN A 32 -14.46 3.55 -8.91
CA GLN A 32 -15.80 4.03 -8.59
C GLN A 32 -16.86 3.36 -9.47
N PRO A 33 -18.10 3.15 -8.97
CA PRO A 33 -19.12 2.39 -9.68
C PRO A 33 -19.40 2.86 -11.11
N HIS A 34 -19.25 4.16 -11.40
CA HIS A 34 -19.51 4.72 -12.74
C HIS A 34 -18.39 4.44 -13.77
N PHE A 35 -17.28 3.83 -13.34
CA PHE A 35 -16.23 3.33 -14.24
C PHE A 35 -16.35 1.83 -14.51
N LEU A 36 -17.32 1.15 -13.87
CA LEU A 36 -17.53 -0.29 -14.09
C LEU A 36 -18.38 -0.52 -15.33
N GLU A 37 -17.97 -1.53 -16.09
CA GLU A 37 -18.70 -2.11 -17.21
C GLU A 37 -19.04 -3.57 -16.88
N SER A 38 -20.04 -4.13 -17.56
CA SER A 38 -20.38 -5.55 -17.46
C SER A 38 -19.73 -6.36 -18.58
N TRP A 39 -19.17 -7.51 -18.25
CA TRP A 39 -18.83 -8.54 -19.23
C TRP A 39 -19.47 -9.88 -18.86
N GLU A 40 -19.56 -10.79 -19.82
CA GLU A 40 -19.88 -12.19 -19.55
C GLU A 40 -18.61 -13.04 -19.67
N PHE A 41 -18.30 -13.80 -18.62
CA PHE A 41 -17.21 -14.77 -18.61
C PHE A 41 -17.65 -16.04 -17.92
N ASP A 42 -17.43 -17.18 -18.57
CA ASP A 42 -17.96 -18.49 -18.16
C ASP A 42 -19.47 -18.45 -17.87
N ARG A 43 -20.23 -17.72 -18.69
CA ARG A 43 -21.69 -17.52 -18.55
C ARG A 43 -22.11 -16.79 -17.26
N VAL A 44 -21.18 -16.12 -16.60
CA VAL A 44 -21.45 -15.31 -15.42
C VAL A 44 -21.16 -13.85 -15.75
N GLU A 45 -22.14 -12.98 -15.51
CA GLU A 45 -21.92 -11.54 -15.59
C GLU A 45 -20.97 -11.10 -14.48
N ARG A 46 -19.90 -10.38 -14.85
CA ARG A 46 -18.92 -9.80 -13.92
C ARG A 46 -18.75 -8.32 -14.23
N ALA A 47 -18.48 -7.54 -13.20
CA ALA A 47 -18.06 -6.15 -13.35
C ALA A 47 -16.55 -6.09 -13.64
N PHE A 48 -16.15 -5.23 -14.57
CA PHE A 48 -14.75 -4.96 -14.89
C PHE A 48 -14.52 -3.47 -15.21
N SER A 49 -13.26 -3.05 -15.22
CA SER A 49 -12.83 -1.75 -15.74
C SER A 49 -11.34 -1.79 -16.07
N ASP A 50 -10.98 -1.61 -17.34
CA ASP A 50 -9.56 -1.57 -17.75
C ASP A 50 -8.99 -0.15 -17.79
N ARG A 51 -9.76 0.84 -17.32
CA ARG A 51 -9.43 2.26 -17.41
C ARG A 51 -8.23 2.65 -16.55
N TYR A 52 -8.05 1.99 -15.41
CA TYR A 52 -7.01 2.30 -14.44
C TYR A 52 -6.24 1.04 -14.05
N SER A 53 -4.97 1.20 -13.70
CA SER A 53 -4.05 0.13 -13.31
C SER A 53 -2.90 0.70 -12.48
N GLY A 54 -2.13 -0.18 -11.84
CA GLY A 54 -0.98 0.21 -11.05
C GLY A 54 -1.29 0.44 -9.57
N PHE A 55 -0.25 0.80 -8.82
CA PHE A 55 -0.32 0.89 -7.36
C PHE A 55 -0.61 2.30 -6.86
N SER A 56 -1.23 2.39 -5.68
CA SER A 56 -1.45 3.65 -4.96
C SER A 56 -0.96 3.52 -3.52
N LEU A 57 -0.39 4.59 -2.97
CA LEU A 57 0.06 4.67 -1.59
C LEU A 57 -0.65 5.79 -0.86
N PHE A 58 -1.04 5.55 0.39
CA PHE A 58 -1.75 6.55 1.19
C PHE A 58 -1.09 6.78 2.55
N VAL A 59 -1.05 8.06 2.91
CA VAL A 59 -0.69 8.53 4.25
C VAL A 59 -1.79 9.44 4.79
N SER A 60 -1.90 9.50 6.11
CA SER A 60 -2.86 10.38 6.79
C SER A 60 -2.15 11.53 7.47
N ARG A 61 -2.56 12.76 7.20
CA ARG A 61 -2.11 13.98 7.88
C ARG A 61 -2.50 13.98 9.37
N LYS A 62 -3.46 13.15 9.75
CA LYS A 62 -3.90 12.94 11.14
C LYS A 62 -3.03 11.94 11.90
N ASN A 63 -2.10 11.24 11.24
CA ASN A 63 -1.14 10.38 11.92
C ASN A 63 -0.04 11.24 12.58
N ARG A 64 0.26 10.99 13.85
CA ARG A 64 1.26 11.75 14.63
C ARG A 64 2.68 11.64 14.07
N SER A 65 2.95 10.61 13.27
CA SER A 65 4.24 10.31 12.65
C SER A 65 4.24 10.59 11.14
N LEU A 66 3.42 11.54 10.67
CA LEU A 66 3.24 11.87 9.25
C LEU A 66 4.55 11.96 8.46
N ALA A 67 5.55 12.68 8.96
CA ALA A 67 6.82 12.88 8.25
C ALA A 67 7.51 11.53 7.95
N ARG A 68 7.51 10.60 8.91
CA ARG A 68 8.08 9.26 8.72
C ARG A 68 7.19 8.40 7.82
N SER A 69 5.87 8.47 7.96
CA SER A 69 4.94 7.78 7.07
C SER A 69 5.15 8.20 5.62
N LEU A 70 5.27 9.50 5.35
CA LEU A 70 5.50 10.03 4.01
C LEU A 70 6.87 9.60 3.46
N ALA A 71 7.94 9.73 4.25
CA ALA A 71 9.27 9.27 3.84
C ALA A 71 9.27 7.77 3.46
N CYS A 72 8.60 6.94 4.25
CA CYS A 72 8.45 5.52 3.94
C CYS A 72 7.57 5.25 2.73
N ALA A 73 6.46 5.96 2.57
CA ALA A 73 5.61 5.82 1.38
C ALA A 73 6.38 6.18 0.11
N SER A 74 7.09 7.31 0.10
CA SER A 74 7.93 7.70 -1.05
C SER A 74 8.99 6.66 -1.38
N ALA A 75 9.69 6.11 -0.36
CA ALA A 75 10.69 5.08 -0.56
C ALA A 75 10.10 3.76 -1.12
N ILE A 76 8.92 3.36 -0.63
CA ILE A 76 8.19 2.19 -1.15
C ILE A 76 7.79 2.43 -2.61
N GLY A 77 7.20 3.58 -2.93
CA GLY A 77 6.77 3.90 -4.29
C GLY A 77 7.94 4.01 -5.28
N GLU A 78 9.08 4.53 -4.84
CA GLU A 78 10.31 4.52 -5.62
C GLU A 78 10.80 3.09 -5.89
N ALA A 79 10.82 2.22 -4.87
CA ALA A 79 11.24 0.83 -5.01
C ALA A 79 10.31 0.03 -5.94
N LEU A 80 8.99 0.21 -5.82
CA LEU A 80 8.01 -0.42 -6.70
C LEU A 80 8.23 0.00 -8.16
N ARG A 81 8.50 1.28 -8.40
CA ARG A 81 8.84 1.78 -9.73
C ARG A 81 10.16 1.21 -10.26
N GLY A 82 11.18 1.11 -9.41
CA GLY A 82 12.43 0.45 -9.75
C GLY A 82 12.25 -1.03 -10.12
N ALA A 83 11.24 -1.69 -9.53
CA ALA A 83 10.86 -3.05 -9.84
C ALA A 83 9.93 -3.18 -11.07
N GLY A 84 9.62 -2.09 -11.77
CA GLY A 84 8.83 -2.08 -13.00
C GLY A 84 7.33 -1.89 -12.82
N PHE A 85 6.85 -1.57 -11.61
CA PHE A 85 5.44 -1.26 -11.36
C PHE A 85 5.16 0.23 -11.57
N SER A 86 3.97 0.55 -12.09
CA SER A 86 3.58 1.94 -12.35
C SER A 86 2.63 2.46 -11.25
N PRO A 87 2.76 3.72 -10.81
CA PRO A 87 1.78 4.32 -9.91
C PRO A 87 0.48 4.61 -10.66
N SER A 88 -0.64 4.34 -10.00
CA SER A 88 -1.95 4.82 -10.43
C SER A 88 -2.13 6.26 -9.93
N LEU A 89 -2.61 7.15 -10.81
CA LEU A 89 -2.73 8.59 -10.49
C LEU A 89 -4.18 9.04 -10.30
N TYR A 90 -5.15 8.15 -10.56
CA TYR A 90 -6.56 8.53 -10.72
C TYR A 90 -7.23 8.99 -9.43
N HIS A 91 -6.71 8.64 -8.26
CA HIS A 91 -7.25 9.16 -7.00
C HIS A 91 -7.14 10.68 -6.88
N ALA A 92 -6.27 11.32 -7.68
CA ALA A 92 -6.19 12.78 -7.76
C ALA A 92 -7.21 13.39 -8.75
N ASP A 93 -8.00 12.58 -9.47
CA ASP A 93 -9.01 13.07 -10.40
C ASP A 93 -10.04 13.93 -9.64
N PRO A 94 -10.44 15.09 -10.20
CA PRO A 94 -11.33 16.04 -9.53
C PRO A 94 -12.80 15.61 -9.62
N ILE A 95 -13.10 14.41 -9.13
CA ILE A 95 -14.46 13.83 -9.09
C ILE A 95 -14.89 13.54 -7.65
N PRO A 96 -16.21 13.55 -7.35
CA PRO A 96 -16.71 13.14 -6.04
C PRO A 96 -16.16 11.77 -5.63
N GLY A 97 -15.75 11.61 -4.38
CA GLY A 97 -15.15 10.35 -3.88
C GLY A 97 -13.65 10.21 -4.14
N GLU A 98 -13.10 10.82 -5.20
CA GLU A 98 -11.65 11.00 -5.40
C GLU A 98 -11.18 12.36 -4.87
N ASN A 99 -10.38 13.09 -5.65
CA ASN A 99 -9.73 14.33 -5.26
C ASN A 99 -8.81 14.19 -4.02
N LYS A 100 -8.08 13.06 -3.95
CA LYS A 100 -7.06 12.80 -2.94
C LYS A 100 -5.75 13.43 -3.41
N PRO A 101 -5.30 14.55 -2.82
CA PRO A 101 -4.14 15.27 -3.33
C PRO A 101 -2.86 14.45 -3.17
N PHE A 102 -1.92 14.61 -4.10
CA PHE A 102 -0.62 13.98 -4.00
C PHE A 102 0.15 14.50 -2.78
N ALA A 103 0.77 13.57 -2.05
CA ALA A 103 1.86 13.85 -1.12
C ALA A 103 3.23 13.69 -1.82
N ASP A 104 3.32 12.75 -2.76
CA ASP A 104 4.44 12.56 -3.68
C ASP A 104 3.91 11.96 -4.99
N ARG A 105 3.72 12.81 -6.00
CA ARG A 105 3.14 12.41 -7.28
C ARG A 105 4.01 11.42 -8.04
N ARG A 106 5.33 11.57 -7.95
CA ARG A 106 6.28 10.75 -8.72
C ARG A 106 6.24 9.29 -8.25
N ASN A 107 5.90 9.06 -6.99
CA ASN A 107 5.89 7.75 -6.34
C ASN A 107 4.47 7.27 -5.96
N GLY A 108 3.42 7.89 -6.52
CA GLY A 108 2.03 7.44 -6.32
C GLY A 108 1.50 7.61 -4.90
N VAL A 109 2.02 8.57 -4.14
CA VAL A 109 1.61 8.78 -2.74
C VAL A 109 0.56 9.90 -2.66
N HIS A 110 -0.54 9.62 -1.96
CA HIS A 110 -1.66 10.53 -1.72
C HIS A 110 -1.88 10.79 -0.23
N TYR A 111 -2.39 11.98 0.09
CA TYR A 111 -2.99 12.25 1.40
C TYR A 111 -4.43 11.73 1.43
N TYR A 112 -4.75 10.90 2.43
CA TYR A 112 -6.14 10.52 2.69
C TYR A 112 -6.40 10.31 4.20
N ASP A 113 -7.19 11.21 4.78
CA ASP A 113 -7.31 11.32 6.25
C ASP A 113 -8.47 10.52 6.86
N ASN A 114 -9.31 9.91 6.01
CA ASN A 114 -10.49 9.19 6.47
C ASN A 114 -10.22 7.71 6.76
N LEU A 115 -9.06 7.18 6.32
CA LEU A 115 -8.64 5.82 6.61
C LEU A 115 -8.34 5.64 8.10
N ILE A 116 -9.19 4.86 8.79
CA ILE A 116 -9.06 4.58 10.23
C ILE A 116 -7.70 4.00 10.56
N VAL A 117 -7.24 3.04 9.75
CA VAL A 117 -5.96 2.34 9.94
C VAL A 117 -4.75 3.27 9.89
N LEU A 118 -4.85 4.39 9.15
CA LEU A 118 -3.75 5.37 9.06
C LEU A 118 -3.85 6.42 10.16
N LYS A 119 -5.04 7.00 10.37
CA LYS A 119 -5.22 8.11 11.31
C LYS A 119 -5.14 7.71 12.78
N THR A 120 -5.42 6.44 13.11
CA THR A 120 -5.41 5.95 14.50
C THR A 120 -4.11 5.24 14.89
N ALA A 121 -3.23 4.95 13.92
CA ALA A 121 -1.93 4.34 14.20
C ALA A 121 -1.05 5.28 15.03
N ARG A 122 -0.44 4.73 16.10
CA ARG A 122 0.54 5.43 16.94
C ARG A 122 1.96 5.35 16.38
N THR A 123 2.18 4.43 15.43
CA THR A 123 3.43 4.22 14.69
C THR A 123 3.31 4.83 13.28
N PRO A 124 4.42 5.09 12.54
CA PRO A 124 4.33 5.46 11.13
C PRO A 124 3.52 4.41 10.35
N ALA A 125 2.63 4.88 9.48
CA ALA A 125 1.66 4.01 8.82
C ALA A 125 1.43 4.40 7.36
N VAL A 126 1.38 3.39 6.49
CA VAL A 126 1.10 3.51 5.06
C VAL A 126 0.08 2.46 4.65
N LEU A 127 -0.83 2.82 3.75
CA LEU A 127 -1.68 1.86 3.04
C LEU A 127 -1.18 1.74 1.61
N LEU A 128 -0.94 0.50 1.16
CA LEU A 128 -0.60 0.17 -0.21
C LEU A 128 -1.82 -0.50 -0.84
N GLU A 129 -2.32 0.07 -1.93
CA GLU A 129 -3.14 -0.63 -2.89
C GLU A 129 -2.22 -1.15 -3.99
N ALA A 130 -2.07 -2.47 -4.06
CA ALA A 130 -1.03 -3.12 -4.87
C ALA A 130 -1.37 -3.20 -6.37
N GLY A 131 -2.63 -2.94 -6.73
CA GLY A 131 -3.16 -2.98 -8.09
C GLY A 131 -4.69 -2.83 -8.09
N VAL A 132 -5.27 -2.55 -9.26
CA VAL A 132 -6.71 -2.36 -9.46
C VAL A 132 -7.33 -3.68 -9.94
N ILE A 133 -7.94 -4.47 -9.06
CA ILE A 133 -8.32 -5.86 -9.40
C ILE A 133 -9.55 -5.99 -10.31
N VAL A 134 -10.29 -4.91 -10.52
CA VAL A 134 -11.35 -4.87 -11.54
C VAL A 134 -10.80 -4.66 -12.95
N ASN A 135 -9.51 -4.31 -13.08
CA ASN A 135 -8.79 -4.37 -14.34
C ASN A 135 -8.37 -5.82 -14.62
N ARG A 136 -8.74 -6.33 -15.78
CA ARG A 136 -8.62 -7.76 -16.10
C ARG A 136 -7.17 -8.23 -16.17
N GLU A 137 -6.25 -7.38 -16.61
CA GLU A 137 -4.83 -7.73 -16.61
C GLU A 137 -4.21 -7.65 -15.22
N GLU A 138 -4.60 -6.65 -14.43
CA GLU A 138 -4.09 -6.47 -13.07
C GLU A 138 -4.55 -7.59 -12.14
N GLU A 139 -5.78 -8.09 -12.30
CA GLU A 139 -6.27 -9.26 -11.56
C GLU A 139 -5.32 -10.45 -11.70
N LEU A 140 -4.96 -10.80 -12.94
CA LEU A 140 -4.05 -11.91 -13.23
C LEU A 140 -2.64 -11.65 -12.68
N LYS A 141 -2.15 -10.41 -12.80
CA LYS A 141 -0.83 -10.02 -12.26
C LYS A 141 -0.80 -10.15 -10.75
N VAL A 142 -1.78 -9.61 -10.02
CA VAL A 142 -1.80 -9.60 -8.55
C VAL A 142 -2.04 -11.02 -7.97
N GLN A 143 -2.70 -11.91 -8.71
CA GLN A 143 -2.83 -13.32 -8.33
C GLN A 143 -1.50 -14.10 -8.45
N SER A 144 -0.62 -13.70 -9.38
CA SER A 144 0.68 -14.37 -9.60
C SER A 144 1.55 -14.34 -8.34
N GLU A 145 2.06 -15.51 -7.94
CA GLU A 145 3.02 -15.61 -6.83
C GLU A 145 4.32 -14.85 -7.13
N GLU A 146 4.80 -14.90 -8.38
CA GLU A 146 6.01 -14.19 -8.79
C GLU A 146 5.86 -12.67 -8.63
N VAL A 147 4.74 -12.13 -9.10
CA VAL A 147 4.44 -10.69 -8.98
C VAL A 147 4.31 -10.29 -7.51
N ARG A 148 3.60 -11.08 -6.69
CA ARG A 148 3.47 -10.81 -5.25
C ARG A 148 4.82 -10.83 -4.54
N LYS A 149 5.73 -11.74 -4.90
CA LYS A 149 7.11 -11.77 -4.37
C LYS A 149 7.89 -10.51 -4.76
N ARG A 150 7.77 -10.05 -6.01
CA ARG A 150 8.42 -8.82 -6.48
C ARG A 150 7.89 -7.57 -5.78
N ILE A 151 6.58 -7.47 -5.59
CA ILE A 151 5.95 -6.39 -4.80
C ILE A 151 6.45 -6.43 -3.36
N ALA A 152 6.43 -7.60 -2.72
CA ALA A 152 6.90 -7.75 -1.34
C ALA A 152 8.37 -7.39 -1.17
N ALA A 153 9.23 -7.78 -2.12
CA ALA A 153 10.64 -7.43 -2.13
C ALA A 153 10.86 -5.91 -2.27
N ALA A 154 10.14 -5.26 -3.20
CA ALA A 154 10.22 -3.81 -3.38
C ALA A 154 9.73 -3.05 -2.14
N VAL A 155 8.64 -3.50 -1.52
CA VAL A 155 8.14 -2.94 -0.26
C VAL A 155 9.17 -3.09 0.86
N ALA A 156 9.77 -4.26 1.00
CA ALA A 156 10.79 -4.51 2.03
C ALA A 156 12.02 -3.60 1.85
N ASP A 157 12.49 -3.45 0.61
CA ASP A 157 13.60 -2.55 0.27
C ASP A 157 13.26 -1.08 0.57
N GLY A 158 12.09 -0.59 0.17
CA GLY A 158 11.62 0.76 0.51
C GLY A 158 11.55 1.00 2.03
N LEU A 159 11.07 0.01 2.79
CA LEU A 159 11.01 0.09 4.25
C LEU A 159 12.40 0.08 4.91
N GLN A 160 13.33 -0.74 4.42
CA GLN A 160 14.70 -0.77 4.91
C GLN A 160 15.40 0.59 4.74
N ARG A 161 15.10 1.31 3.64
CA ARG A 161 15.67 2.63 3.37
C ARG A 161 15.08 3.74 4.26
N CYS A 162 13.81 3.64 4.63
CA CYS A 162 13.13 4.71 5.37
C CYS A 162 13.15 4.53 6.90
N LEU A 163 13.26 3.28 7.37
CA LEU A 163 13.32 2.97 8.80
C LEU A 163 14.78 3.04 9.26
N PRO A 164 15.06 3.66 10.42
CA PRO A 164 16.41 3.59 10.97
C PRO A 164 16.73 2.12 11.24
N GLY A 165 17.84 1.62 10.70
CA GLY A 165 18.32 0.28 11.04
C GLY A 165 18.42 0.17 12.56
N LYS A 166 17.86 -0.91 13.14
CA LYS A 166 18.14 -1.22 14.55
C LYS A 166 19.66 -1.27 14.66
N ARG A 167 20.25 -0.37 15.46
CA ARG A 167 21.63 -0.59 15.93
C ARG A 167 21.58 -1.90 16.69
N THR A 168 22.01 -2.99 16.06
CA THR A 168 22.42 -4.17 16.79
C THR A 168 23.60 -3.71 17.65
N SER A 169 23.38 -3.56 18.95
CA SER A 169 24.48 -3.46 19.90
C SER A 169 25.42 -4.64 19.63
N ALA A 170 26.68 -4.31 19.34
CA ALA A 170 27.71 -5.26 18.97
C ALA A 170 27.76 -6.46 19.92
N GLY A 171 27.71 -7.66 19.35
CA GLY A 171 28.29 -8.85 19.94
C GLY A 171 29.53 -9.18 19.12
N ALA A 172 30.71 -8.89 19.65
CA ALA A 172 31.95 -9.44 19.12
C ALA A 172 31.85 -10.98 19.17
N ALA A 173 31.68 -11.63 18.02
CA ALA A 173 31.93 -13.06 17.89
C ALA A 173 33.27 -13.21 17.17
N ARG A 174 34.29 -13.48 17.99
CA ARG A 174 35.62 -13.90 17.58
C ARG A 174 35.49 -15.14 16.69
N ALA A 175 36.19 -15.15 15.57
CA ALA A 175 36.54 -16.39 14.90
C ALA A 175 37.38 -17.24 15.87
N PHE A 176 36.91 -18.45 16.15
CA PHE A 176 37.74 -19.53 16.65
C PHE A 176 37.60 -20.68 15.65
N PHE A 177 38.72 -20.89 14.94
CA PHE A 177 39.10 -21.94 13.99
C PHE A 177 38.12 -22.31 12.87
#